data_AF-A0A8T5U6S5-F1
#
_entry.id   AF-A0A8T5U6S5-F1
#
_cell.length_a   1.000
_cell.length_b   1.000
_cell.length_c   1.000
_cell.angle_alpha   90.00
_cell.angle_beta   90.00
_cell.angle_gamma   90.00
#
_symmetry.space_group_name_H-M   'P 1'
#
loop_
_entity.id
_entity.type
_entity.pdbx_description
1 polymer ?
#
loop_
_entity_poly.entity_id
_entity_poly.type
_entity_poly.pdbx_seq_one_letter_code
_entity_poly.pdbx_strand_id
1 'polypeptide(L)'
;MKVIEIEGIGKKYSLKLSKAGYANVEDLSKLTVDQINELAKKIRISPKLVDKWQEQADLMALKGIGAEFAEVLNKIGIDSVKELSRRNSAKILEKVQAFDKRRPNVIRKLPTKVQIDSWIKLAKDIYEVKKINKTAKMDIIDIEGIGEIYAKKLNKVGVVKLEDLMTLTKAKINELSVKTKISAKMIDKWQEHANLMKIDGIGPEYSDALNQIGIDSVKELAKRVAQETLDKIVAFDKSKPNVIRKIPKLEEVKTWIAQAKKM
;
A
#
# COMPACT_ATOMS: atom_id res chain seq x y z
N MET A 1 5.42 -10.31 -20.72
CA MET A 1 4.40 -10.65 -21.75
C MET A 1 4.30 -9.52 -22.76
N LYS A 2 3.85 -9.74 -24.01
CA LYS A 2 3.71 -8.62 -24.97
C LYS A 2 2.49 -7.77 -24.61
N VAL A 3 2.59 -6.45 -24.79
CA VAL A 3 1.49 -5.51 -24.44
C VAL A 3 0.19 -5.80 -25.20
N ILE A 4 0.27 -6.41 -26.39
CA ILE A 4 -0.89 -6.82 -27.18
C ILE A 4 -1.73 -7.92 -26.52
N GLU A 5 -1.18 -8.64 -25.53
CA GLU A 5 -1.91 -9.67 -24.80
C GLU A 5 -2.94 -9.05 -23.83
N ILE A 6 -2.83 -7.77 -23.48
CA ILE A 6 -3.79 -7.10 -22.60
C ILE A 6 -5.11 -6.90 -23.35
N GLU A 7 -6.21 -7.29 -22.70
CA GLU A 7 -7.55 -7.25 -23.29
C GLU A 7 -7.97 -5.80 -23.63
N GLY A 8 -8.26 -5.58 -24.91
CA GLY A 8 -8.55 -4.26 -25.49
C GLY A 8 -7.36 -3.57 -26.17
N ILE A 9 -6.16 -4.14 -26.12
CA ILE A 9 -4.99 -3.66 -26.88
C ILE A 9 -4.90 -4.39 -28.23
N GLY A 10 -5.58 -3.87 -29.24
CA GLY A 10 -5.42 -4.34 -30.61
C GLY A 10 -4.07 -3.94 -31.23
N LYS A 11 -3.75 -4.51 -32.41
CA LYS A 11 -2.51 -4.24 -33.18
C LYS A 11 -2.16 -2.75 -33.28
N LYS A 12 -3.15 -1.89 -33.56
CA LYS A 12 -2.97 -0.44 -33.65
C LYS A 12 -2.44 0.19 -32.36
N TYR A 13 -3.00 -0.19 -31.21
CA TYR A 13 -2.58 0.34 -29.92
C TYR A 13 -1.26 -0.25 -29.47
N SER A 14 -1.05 -1.56 -29.68
CA SER A 14 0.24 -2.21 -29.39
C SER A 14 1.39 -1.54 -30.15
N LEU A 15 1.21 -1.19 -31.42
CA LEU A 15 2.22 -0.47 -32.20
C LEU A 15 2.50 0.94 -31.65
N LYS A 16 1.44 1.68 -31.27
CA LYS A 16 1.59 3.01 -30.66
C LYS A 16 2.35 2.94 -29.33
N LEU A 17 2.01 1.98 -28.47
CA LEU A 17 2.65 1.76 -27.18
C LEU A 17 4.12 1.35 -27.35
N SER A 18 4.40 0.42 -28.26
CA SER A 18 5.77 -0.01 -28.57
C SER A 18 6.63 1.15 -29.06
N LYS A 19 6.11 2.00 -29.98
CA LYS A 19 6.79 3.22 -30.43
C LYS A 19 7.02 4.25 -29.31
N ALA A 20 6.18 4.22 -28.28
CA ALA A 20 6.33 5.09 -27.12
C ALA A 20 7.29 4.55 -26.05
N GLY A 21 7.79 3.31 -26.20
CA GLY A 21 8.69 2.65 -25.26
C GLY A 21 8.03 1.58 -24.38
N TYR A 22 6.76 1.24 -24.64
CA TYR A 22 5.94 0.33 -23.82
C TYR A 22 5.55 -0.91 -24.63
N ALA A 23 6.49 -1.84 -24.80
CA ALA A 23 6.30 -3.02 -25.66
C ALA A 23 5.76 -4.24 -24.89
N ASN A 24 5.86 -4.23 -23.56
CA ASN A 24 5.55 -5.34 -22.68
C ASN A 24 4.51 -4.94 -21.63
N VAL A 25 3.83 -5.94 -21.07
CA VAL A 25 2.83 -5.75 -20.01
C VAL A 25 3.45 -5.06 -18.79
N GLU A 26 4.68 -5.46 -18.44
CA GLU A 26 5.44 -4.96 -17.31
C GLU A 26 5.79 -3.47 -17.43
N ASP A 27 5.85 -2.94 -18.66
CA ASP A 27 6.12 -1.53 -18.91
C ASP A 27 4.92 -0.65 -18.51
N LEU A 28 3.70 -1.20 -18.53
CA LEU A 28 2.49 -0.50 -18.13
C LEU A 28 2.19 -0.63 -16.64
N SER A 29 2.41 -1.80 -16.03
CA SER A 29 1.92 -2.14 -14.67
C SER A 29 2.36 -1.18 -13.55
N LYS A 30 3.40 -0.36 -13.78
CA LYS A 30 3.97 0.56 -12.78
C LYS A 30 3.75 2.04 -13.07
N LEU A 31 2.92 2.38 -14.07
CA LEU A 31 2.69 3.79 -14.39
C LEU A 31 1.95 4.50 -13.26
N THR A 32 2.44 5.68 -12.91
CA THR A 32 1.74 6.64 -12.06
C THR A 32 0.66 7.38 -12.86
N VAL A 33 -0.25 8.06 -12.17
CA VAL A 33 -1.30 8.88 -12.82
C VAL A 33 -0.70 9.91 -13.79
N ASP A 34 0.41 10.54 -13.41
CA ASP A 34 1.09 11.51 -14.27
C ASP A 34 1.67 10.85 -15.52
N GLN A 35 2.35 9.71 -15.36
CA GLN A 35 2.89 8.95 -16.50
C GLN A 35 1.80 8.39 -17.41
N ILE A 36 0.64 8.00 -16.85
CA ILE A 36 -0.56 7.61 -17.63
C ILE A 36 -1.02 8.79 -18.47
N ASN A 37 -1.14 9.97 -17.88
CA ASN A 37 -1.56 11.19 -18.57
C ASN A 37 -0.57 11.60 -19.68
N GLU A 38 0.73 11.52 -19.40
CA GLU A 38 1.79 11.80 -20.36
C GLU A 38 1.78 10.82 -21.53
N LEU A 39 1.69 9.52 -21.25
CA LEU A 39 1.62 8.47 -22.27
C LEU A 39 0.37 8.64 -23.14
N ALA A 40 -0.79 8.87 -22.51
CA ALA A 40 -2.05 9.09 -23.20
C ALA A 40 -1.97 10.28 -24.16
N LYS A 41 -1.37 11.40 -23.73
CA LYS A 41 -1.10 12.57 -24.56
C LYS A 41 -0.15 12.23 -25.72
N LYS A 42 0.96 11.52 -25.44
CA LYS A 42 1.98 11.13 -26.43
C LYS A 42 1.41 10.28 -27.55
N ILE A 43 0.56 9.30 -27.23
CA ILE A 43 -0.04 8.38 -28.22
C ILE A 43 -1.43 8.81 -28.70
N ARG A 44 -1.91 9.97 -28.22
CA ARG A 44 -3.19 10.63 -28.56
C ARG A 44 -4.39 9.71 -28.34
N ILE A 45 -4.56 9.23 -27.11
CA ILE A 45 -5.74 8.47 -26.67
C ILE A 45 -6.22 8.95 -25.29
N SER A 46 -7.38 8.45 -24.85
CA SER A 46 -7.93 8.80 -23.54
C SER A 46 -7.05 8.27 -22.39
N PRO A 47 -6.74 9.08 -21.36
CA PRO A 47 -6.07 8.62 -20.15
C PRO A 47 -6.78 7.44 -19.49
N LYS A 48 -8.12 7.45 -19.46
CA LYS A 48 -8.92 6.34 -18.90
C LYS A 48 -8.68 5.00 -19.61
N LEU A 49 -8.29 5.03 -20.88
CA LEU A 49 -8.00 3.80 -21.62
C LEU A 49 -6.61 3.26 -21.25
N VAL A 50 -5.62 4.13 -21.08
CA VAL A 50 -4.28 3.77 -20.60
C VAL A 50 -4.34 3.26 -19.16
N ASP A 51 -5.13 3.94 -18.31
CA ASP A 51 -5.40 3.56 -16.92
C ASP A 51 -5.94 2.13 -16.84
N LYS A 52 -7.01 1.82 -17.59
CA LYS A 52 -7.55 0.46 -17.70
C LYS A 52 -6.50 -0.58 -18.08
N TRP A 53 -5.65 -0.26 -19.07
CA TRP A 53 -4.59 -1.18 -19.50
C TRP A 53 -3.51 -1.35 -18.43
N GLN A 54 -3.19 -0.31 -17.68
CA GLN A 54 -2.28 -0.39 -16.54
C GLN A 54 -2.86 -1.27 -15.42
N GLU A 55 -4.13 -1.10 -15.08
CA GLU A 55 -4.85 -1.91 -14.07
C GLU A 55 -4.81 -3.40 -14.44
N GLN A 56 -5.15 -3.74 -15.69
CA GLN A 56 -5.03 -5.10 -16.19
C GLN A 56 -3.59 -5.61 -16.16
N ALA A 57 -2.62 -4.77 -16.54
CA ALA A 57 -1.20 -5.13 -16.51
C ALA A 57 -0.68 -5.39 -15.09
N ASP A 58 -1.12 -4.63 -14.09
CA ASP A 58 -0.78 -4.87 -12.68
C ASP A 58 -1.32 -6.24 -12.23
N LEU A 59 -2.58 -6.56 -12.54
CA LEU A 59 -3.16 -7.86 -12.21
C LEU A 59 -2.46 -9.04 -12.92
N MET A 60 -2.11 -8.87 -14.20
CA MET A 60 -1.38 -9.87 -14.99
C MET A 60 0.04 -10.15 -14.46
N ALA A 61 0.58 -9.31 -13.58
CA ALA A 61 1.85 -9.60 -12.90
C ALA A 61 1.75 -10.81 -11.95
N LEU A 62 0.53 -11.22 -11.56
CA LEU A 62 0.31 -12.39 -10.72
C LEU A 62 0.24 -13.67 -11.53
N LYS A 63 1.06 -14.66 -11.15
CA LYS A 63 1.07 -15.97 -11.79
C LYS A 63 -0.33 -16.59 -11.77
N GLY A 64 -0.82 -16.95 -12.96
CA GLY A 64 -2.14 -17.57 -13.14
C GLY A 64 -3.27 -16.58 -13.45
N ILE A 65 -3.01 -15.28 -13.47
CA ILE A 65 -3.95 -14.27 -13.99
C ILE A 65 -3.53 -13.91 -15.42
N GLY A 66 -4.24 -14.50 -16.40
CA GLY A 66 -4.13 -14.10 -17.80
C GLY A 66 -5.05 -12.92 -18.15
N ALA A 67 -5.00 -12.49 -19.41
CA ALA A 67 -5.75 -11.33 -19.91
C ALA A 67 -7.27 -11.40 -19.62
N GLU A 68 -7.89 -12.56 -19.82
CA GLU A 68 -9.33 -12.75 -19.59
C GLU A 68 -9.70 -12.52 -18.11
N PHE A 69 -8.91 -13.07 -17.19
CA PHE A 69 -9.14 -12.86 -15.76
C PHE A 69 -8.81 -11.44 -15.32
N ALA A 70 -7.77 -10.83 -15.87
CA ALA A 70 -7.45 -9.43 -15.60
C ALA A 70 -8.58 -8.49 -16.03
N GLU A 71 -9.18 -8.71 -17.21
CA GLU A 71 -10.37 -7.96 -17.66
C GLU A 71 -11.55 -8.17 -16.73
N VAL A 72 -11.88 -9.42 -16.38
CA VAL A 72 -13.02 -9.69 -15.50
C VAL A 72 -12.83 -9.07 -14.13
N LEU A 73 -11.65 -9.22 -13.51
CA LEU A 73 -11.32 -8.64 -12.21
C LEU A 73 -11.46 -7.12 -12.25
N ASN A 74 -10.89 -6.47 -13.26
CA ASN A 74 -11.04 -5.04 -13.49
C ASN A 74 -12.52 -4.63 -13.56
N LYS A 75 -13.32 -5.34 -14.38
CA LYS A 75 -14.75 -5.07 -14.57
C LYS A 75 -15.61 -5.27 -13.32
N ILE A 76 -15.17 -6.09 -12.35
CA ILE A 76 -15.87 -6.28 -11.07
C ILE A 76 -15.32 -5.38 -9.94
N GLY A 77 -14.52 -4.37 -10.29
CA GLY A 77 -13.95 -3.39 -9.36
C GLY A 77 -12.81 -3.96 -8.52
N ILE A 78 -11.94 -4.74 -9.16
CA ILE A 78 -10.65 -5.19 -8.61
C ILE A 78 -9.61 -4.79 -9.66
N ASP A 79 -9.03 -3.62 -9.49
CA ASP A 79 -8.22 -2.92 -10.49
C ASP A 79 -6.71 -3.04 -10.25
N SER A 80 -6.30 -3.61 -9.13
CA SER A 80 -4.89 -3.69 -8.76
C SER A 80 -4.57 -4.91 -7.91
N VAL A 81 -3.28 -5.30 -7.90
CA VAL A 81 -2.76 -6.32 -6.98
C VAL A 81 -2.99 -5.91 -5.53
N LYS A 82 -2.83 -4.61 -5.24
CA LYS A 82 -3.11 -4.04 -3.92
C LYS A 82 -4.56 -4.29 -3.52
N GLU A 83 -5.53 -4.01 -4.39
CA GLU A 83 -6.93 -4.26 -4.09
C GLU A 83 -7.21 -5.75 -3.93
N LEU A 84 -6.73 -6.59 -4.85
CA LEU A 84 -6.92 -8.04 -4.79
C LEU A 84 -6.40 -8.66 -3.49
N SER A 85 -5.26 -8.19 -2.97
CA SER A 85 -4.65 -8.68 -1.71
C SER A 85 -5.58 -8.58 -0.48
N ARG A 86 -6.58 -7.70 -0.52
CA ARG A 86 -7.49 -7.42 0.60
C ARG A 86 -8.85 -8.08 0.48
N ARG A 87 -9.14 -8.75 -0.64
CA ARG A 87 -10.48 -9.28 -0.93
C ARG A 87 -10.67 -10.69 -0.38
N ASN A 88 -11.94 -11.09 -0.31
CA ASN A 88 -12.36 -12.43 0.08
C ASN A 88 -12.64 -13.27 -1.18
N SER A 89 -12.09 -14.49 -1.23
CA SER A 89 -12.20 -15.35 -2.42
C SER A 89 -13.62 -15.78 -2.75
N ALA A 90 -14.46 -16.07 -1.74
CA ALA A 90 -15.86 -16.43 -1.97
C ALA A 90 -16.63 -15.26 -2.61
N LYS A 91 -16.42 -14.03 -2.11
CA LYS A 91 -17.03 -12.83 -2.69
C LYS A 91 -16.53 -12.50 -4.09
N ILE A 92 -15.26 -12.78 -4.39
CA ILE A 92 -14.75 -12.65 -5.77
C ILE A 92 -15.43 -13.67 -6.67
N LEU A 93 -15.50 -14.94 -6.27
CA LEU A 93 -16.12 -15.99 -7.07
C LEU A 93 -17.59 -15.68 -7.37
N GLU A 94 -18.37 -15.26 -6.37
CA GLU A 94 -19.75 -14.79 -6.55
C GLU A 94 -19.84 -13.67 -7.61
N LYS A 95 -18.95 -12.67 -7.54
CA LYS A 95 -18.92 -11.55 -8.50
C LYS A 95 -18.52 -12.00 -9.91
N VAL A 96 -17.54 -12.90 -10.04
CA VAL A 96 -17.11 -13.44 -11.34
C VAL A 96 -18.23 -14.25 -11.99
N GLN A 97 -18.91 -15.10 -11.22
CA GLN A 97 -20.08 -15.86 -11.71
C GLN A 97 -21.22 -14.93 -12.14
N ALA A 98 -21.50 -13.89 -11.36
CA ALA A 98 -22.51 -12.90 -11.72
C ALA A 98 -22.13 -12.11 -12.99
N PHE A 99 -20.85 -11.81 -13.18
CA PHE A 99 -20.35 -11.16 -14.40
C PHE A 99 -20.48 -12.08 -15.61
N ASP A 100 -20.04 -13.34 -15.51
CA ASP A 100 -20.10 -14.33 -16.59
C ASP A 100 -21.54 -14.58 -17.06
N LYS A 101 -22.50 -14.69 -16.12
CA LYS A 101 -23.93 -14.78 -16.45
C LYS A 101 -24.45 -13.58 -17.26
N ARG A 102 -23.92 -12.37 -17.01
CA ARG A 102 -24.33 -11.14 -17.70
C ARG A 102 -23.59 -10.94 -19.03
N ARG A 103 -22.36 -11.44 -19.13
CA ARG A 103 -21.46 -11.29 -20.26
C ARG A 103 -20.79 -12.64 -20.55
N PRO A 104 -21.53 -13.58 -21.15
CA PRO A 104 -20.98 -14.88 -21.48
C PRO A 104 -19.83 -14.72 -22.49
N ASN A 105 -18.89 -15.66 -22.44
CA ASN A 105 -17.73 -15.78 -23.36
C ASN A 105 -16.57 -14.79 -23.15
N VAL A 106 -16.56 -13.99 -22.07
CA VAL A 106 -15.37 -13.18 -21.71
C VAL A 106 -14.25 -14.06 -21.15
N ILE A 107 -14.61 -15.11 -20.41
CA ILE A 107 -13.69 -16.12 -19.90
C ILE A 107 -14.07 -17.48 -20.47
N ARG A 108 -13.07 -18.30 -20.84
CA ARG A 108 -13.35 -19.66 -21.34
C ARG A 108 -13.82 -20.62 -20.25
N LYS A 109 -13.36 -20.40 -19.01
CA LYS A 109 -13.67 -21.24 -17.86
C LYS A 109 -13.72 -20.39 -16.60
N LEU A 110 -14.74 -20.63 -15.77
CA LEU A 110 -14.82 -20.02 -14.45
C LEU A 110 -13.61 -20.39 -13.59
N PRO A 111 -13.02 -19.44 -12.84
CA PRO A 111 -11.95 -19.75 -11.91
C PRO A 111 -12.52 -20.55 -10.75
N THR A 112 -11.73 -21.49 -10.24
CA THR A 112 -12.05 -22.18 -8.99
C THR A 112 -11.74 -21.30 -7.78
N LYS A 113 -12.38 -21.58 -6.64
CA LYS A 113 -12.05 -20.89 -5.39
C LYS A 113 -10.55 -21.02 -5.04
N VAL A 114 -9.96 -22.19 -5.27
CA VAL A 114 -8.53 -22.47 -5.03
C VAL A 114 -7.62 -21.56 -5.88
N GLN A 115 -7.97 -21.34 -7.15
CA GLN A 115 -7.22 -20.40 -8.00
C GLN A 115 -7.29 -18.98 -7.45
N ILE A 116 -8.49 -18.52 -7.05
CA ILE A 116 -8.66 -17.18 -6.46
C ILE A 116 -7.89 -17.05 -5.14
N ASP A 117 -7.93 -18.07 -4.27
CA ASP A 117 -7.16 -18.10 -3.02
C ASP A 117 -5.66 -17.97 -3.31
N SER A 118 -5.14 -18.67 -4.33
CA SER A 118 -3.75 -18.55 -4.77
C SER A 118 -3.42 -17.15 -5.27
N TRP A 119 -4.30 -16.51 -6.04
CA TRP A 119 -4.08 -15.14 -6.53
C TRP A 119 -4.04 -14.13 -5.40
N ILE A 120 -4.95 -14.24 -4.43
CA ILE A 120 -4.98 -13.39 -3.23
C ILE A 120 -3.70 -13.58 -2.42
N LYS A 121 -3.22 -14.82 -2.26
CA LYS A 121 -1.97 -15.10 -1.56
C LYS A 121 -0.79 -14.42 -2.25
N LEU A 122 -0.60 -14.65 -3.55
CA LEU A 122 0.47 -14.00 -4.33
C LEU A 122 0.37 -12.47 -4.27
N ALA A 123 -0.85 -11.92 -4.32
CA ALA A 123 -1.08 -10.49 -4.21
C ALA A 123 -0.66 -9.94 -2.85
N LYS A 124 -0.95 -10.65 -1.76
CA LYS A 124 -0.50 -10.30 -0.40
C LYS A 124 1.01 -10.33 -0.31
N ASP A 125 1.65 -11.39 -0.78
CA ASP A 125 3.11 -11.54 -0.72
C ASP A 125 3.80 -10.38 -1.46
N ILE A 126 3.37 -10.04 -2.68
CA ILE A 126 3.90 -8.89 -3.42
C ILE A 126 3.64 -7.57 -2.68
N TYR A 127 2.44 -7.40 -2.13
CA TYR A 127 2.08 -6.19 -1.42
C TYR A 127 2.92 -5.98 -0.15
N GLU A 128 3.08 -7.04 0.64
CA GLU A 128 3.87 -7.04 1.87
C GLU A 128 5.35 -6.77 1.57
N VAL A 129 5.92 -7.43 0.55
CA VAL A 129 7.31 -7.16 0.12
C VAL A 129 7.48 -5.70 -0.33
N LYS A 130 6.55 -5.15 -1.13
CA LYS A 130 6.60 -3.73 -1.54
C LYS A 130 6.56 -2.80 -0.33
N LYS A 131 5.73 -3.11 0.67
CA LYS A 131 5.59 -2.33 1.90
C LYS A 131 6.86 -2.40 2.77
N ILE A 132 7.40 -3.61 2.98
CA ILE A 132 8.66 -3.81 3.70
C ILE A 132 9.79 -3.04 3.01
N ASN A 133 9.90 -3.14 1.69
CA ASN A 133 10.89 -2.38 0.92
C ASN A 133 10.70 -0.86 1.03
N LYS A 134 9.45 -0.38 1.17
CA LYS A 134 9.18 1.04 1.40
C LYS A 134 9.65 1.46 2.79
N THR A 135 9.34 0.69 3.82
CA THR A 135 9.75 1.00 5.21
C THR A 135 11.26 0.89 5.40
N ALA A 136 11.90 -0.12 4.82
CA ALA A 136 13.36 -0.30 4.85
C ALA A 136 14.12 0.85 4.16
N LYS A 137 13.51 1.48 3.16
CA LYS A 137 14.11 2.64 2.47
C LYS A 137 13.99 3.94 3.25
N MET A 138 12.99 4.08 4.11
CA MET A 138 12.72 5.31 4.85
C MET A 138 13.86 5.61 5.83
N ASP A 139 14.39 6.83 5.73
CA ASP A 139 15.48 7.27 6.60
C ASP A 139 14.96 7.62 7.99
N ILE A 140 15.81 7.48 9.00
CA ILE A 140 15.45 7.77 10.39
C ILE A 140 14.96 9.22 10.58
N ILE A 141 15.45 10.15 9.75
CA ILE A 141 15.07 11.57 9.77
C ILE A 141 13.63 11.82 9.28
N ASP A 142 13.05 10.87 8.52
CA ASP A 142 11.67 10.99 8.04
C ASP A 142 10.64 10.65 9.14
N ILE A 143 11.08 10.14 10.29
CA ILE A 143 10.21 9.85 11.44
C ILE A 143 9.93 11.13 12.20
N GLU A 144 8.66 11.38 12.48
CA GLU A 144 8.20 12.57 13.19
C GLU A 144 8.89 12.71 14.56
N GLY A 145 9.45 13.89 14.80
CA GLY A 145 10.26 14.20 15.99
C GLY A 145 11.76 13.85 15.90
N ILE A 146 12.25 13.22 14.83
CA ILE A 146 13.69 13.00 14.59
C ILE A 146 14.25 14.09 13.67
N GLY A 147 14.61 15.24 14.25
CA GLY A 147 15.35 16.27 13.52
C GLY A 147 16.82 15.90 13.24
N GLU A 148 17.52 16.72 12.45
CA GLU A 148 18.90 16.47 12.03
C GLU A 148 19.87 16.12 13.16
N ILE A 149 19.73 16.75 14.33
CA ILE A 149 20.62 16.52 15.47
C ILE A 149 20.49 15.07 15.97
N TYR A 150 19.26 14.57 16.08
CA TYR A 150 19.00 13.20 16.53
C TYR A 150 19.34 12.19 15.46
N ALA A 151 18.98 12.47 14.19
CA ALA A 151 19.37 11.64 13.05
C ALA A 151 20.89 11.45 12.97
N LYS A 152 21.67 12.54 13.07
CA LYS A 152 23.15 12.47 13.07
C LYS A 152 23.69 11.62 14.21
N LYS A 153 23.07 11.65 15.40
CA LYS A 153 23.49 10.83 16.56
C LYS A 153 23.14 9.35 16.37
N LEU A 154 21.95 9.04 15.87
CA LEU A 154 21.49 7.67 15.60
C LEU A 154 22.29 7.02 14.46
N ASN A 155 22.54 7.77 13.38
CA ASN A 155 23.33 7.29 12.24
C ASN A 155 24.75 6.89 12.67
N LYS A 156 25.38 7.64 13.59
CA LYS A 156 26.72 7.33 14.12
C LYS A 156 26.80 5.99 14.87
N VAL A 157 25.67 5.48 15.36
CA VAL A 157 25.61 4.19 16.08
C VAL A 157 24.94 3.09 15.24
N GLY A 158 24.78 3.33 13.93
CA GLY A 158 24.25 2.35 12.99
C GLY A 158 22.72 2.27 12.95
N VAL A 159 22.01 3.21 13.55
CA VAL A 159 20.54 3.31 13.45
C VAL A 159 20.23 4.36 12.39
N VAL A 160 19.97 3.92 11.17
CA VAL A 160 19.90 4.78 9.96
C VAL A 160 18.56 4.72 9.27
N LYS A 161 17.87 3.58 9.36
CA LYS A 161 16.57 3.34 8.73
C LYS A 161 15.50 3.14 9.78
N LEU A 162 14.26 3.34 9.35
CA LEU A 162 13.09 3.12 10.19
C LEU A 162 12.99 1.67 10.73
N GLU A 163 13.45 0.67 9.98
CA GLU A 163 13.45 -0.73 10.40
C GLU A 163 14.39 -1.02 11.59
N ASP A 164 15.46 -0.24 11.74
CA ASP A 164 16.43 -0.37 12.84
C ASP A 164 15.78 -0.07 14.19
N LEU A 165 14.66 0.67 14.21
CA LEU A 165 13.89 0.96 15.42
C LEU A 165 12.87 -0.14 15.75
N MET A 166 12.33 -0.85 14.77
CA MET A 166 11.16 -1.72 14.95
C MET A 166 11.42 -2.93 15.87
N THR A 167 12.68 -3.34 16.00
CA THR A 167 13.08 -4.57 16.69
C THR A 167 13.85 -4.32 17.99
N LEU A 168 14.02 -3.06 18.40
CA LEU A 168 14.73 -2.73 19.63
C LEU A 168 14.03 -3.35 20.85
N THR A 169 14.81 -4.02 21.69
CA THR A 169 14.36 -4.42 23.02
C THR A 169 14.57 -3.27 24.00
N LYS A 170 13.90 -3.30 25.16
CA LYS A 170 14.15 -2.32 26.24
C LYS A 170 15.64 -2.22 26.61
N ALA A 171 16.35 -3.35 26.61
CA ALA A 171 17.80 -3.37 26.83
C ALA A 171 18.55 -2.60 25.73
N LYS A 172 18.18 -2.80 24.46
CA LYS A 172 18.81 -2.10 23.34
C LYS A 172 18.50 -0.60 23.32
N ILE A 173 17.28 -0.21 23.69
CA ILE A 173 16.89 1.20 23.86
C ILE A 173 17.77 1.87 24.92
N ASN A 174 17.98 1.23 26.07
CA ASN A 174 18.86 1.75 27.12
C ASN A 174 20.32 1.86 26.65
N GLU A 175 20.83 0.86 25.91
CA GLU A 175 22.16 0.91 25.32
C GLU A 175 22.32 2.10 24.35
N LEU A 176 21.35 2.29 23.45
CA LEU A 176 21.33 3.41 22.51
C LEU A 176 21.22 4.75 23.24
N SER A 177 20.44 4.82 24.31
CA SER A 177 20.31 6.03 25.13
C SER A 177 21.66 6.49 25.66
N VAL A 178 22.46 5.57 26.21
CA VAL A 178 23.81 5.86 26.72
C VAL A 178 24.75 6.29 25.59
N LYS A 179 24.79 5.54 24.48
CA LYS A 179 25.71 5.80 23.36
C LYS A 179 25.43 7.13 22.66
N THR A 180 24.16 7.47 22.48
CA THR A 180 23.73 8.66 21.71
C THR A 180 23.50 9.89 22.58
N LYS A 181 23.43 9.71 23.91
CA LYS A 181 22.96 10.74 24.87
C LYS A 181 21.57 11.28 24.50
N ILE A 182 20.72 10.41 23.95
CA ILE A 182 19.29 10.66 23.73
C ILE A 182 18.56 9.94 24.86
N SER A 183 17.46 10.49 25.38
CA SER A 183 16.72 9.81 26.45
C SER A 183 16.09 8.51 25.93
N ALA A 184 16.10 7.46 26.75
CA ALA A 184 15.43 6.20 26.44
C ALA A 184 13.96 6.40 26.05
N LYS A 185 13.26 7.33 26.73
CA LYS A 185 11.86 7.69 26.42
C LYS A 185 11.66 8.23 24.99
N MET A 186 12.62 9.00 24.46
CA MET A 186 12.52 9.51 23.08
C MET A 186 12.75 8.39 22.06
N ILE A 187 13.72 7.52 22.31
CA ILE A 187 14.00 6.37 21.44
C ILE A 187 12.82 5.39 21.44
N ASP A 188 12.22 5.16 22.61
CA ASP A 188 11.00 4.35 22.79
C ASP A 188 9.83 4.93 21.99
N LYS A 189 9.59 6.25 22.11
CA LYS A 189 8.57 6.95 21.30
C LYS A 189 8.80 6.78 19.79
N TRP A 190 10.03 6.90 19.31
CA TRP A 190 10.32 6.71 17.89
C TRP A 190 10.16 5.25 17.45
N GLN A 191 10.45 4.29 18.33
CA GLN A 191 10.14 2.89 18.08
C GLN A 191 8.62 2.65 18.01
N GLU A 192 7.83 3.27 18.88
CA GLU A 192 6.36 3.22 18.84
C GLU A 192 5.84 3.75 17.49
N HIS A 193 6.37 4.89 17.02
CA HIS A 193 6.05 5.42 15.69
C HIS A 193 6.38 4.42 14.58
N ALA A 194 7.62 3.90 14.57
CA ALA A 194 8.04 2.91 13.59
C ALA A 194 7.13 1.67 13.61
N ASN A 195 6.71 1.21 14.79
CA ASN A 195 5.82 0.07 14.94
C ASN A 195 4.40 0.36 14.43
N LEU A 196 3.84 1.55 14.66
CA LEU A 196 2.53 1.95 14.12
C LEU A 196 2.57 2.07 12.59
N MET A 197 3.69 2.53 12.02
CA MET A 197 3.90 2.65 10.58
C MET A 197 3.99 1.30 9.86
N LYS A 198 4.01 0.18 10.60
CA LYS A 198 3.75 -1.16 10.05
C LYS A 198 2.32 -1.31 9.56
N ILE A 199 1.37 -0.44 9.92
CA ILE A 199 -0.01 -0.51 9.43
C ILE A 199 -0.14 0.31 8.15
N ASP A 200 -0.76 -0.27 7.12
CA ASP A 200 -0.92 0.42 5.84
C ASP A 200 -1.79 1.67 5.99
N GLY A 201 -1.29 2.78 5.46
CA GLY A 201 -1.93 4.10 5.58
C GLY A 201 -1.46 4.92 6.78
N ILE A 202 -0.70 4.36 7.73
CA ILE A 202 -0.10 5.12 8.83
C ILE A 202 1.31 5.54 8.42
N GLY A 203 1.50 6.83 8.14
CA GLY A 203 2.81 7.47 7.93
C GLY A 203 3.32 8.19 9.18
N PRO A 204 4.43 8.95 9.07
CA PRO A 204 5.04 9.66 10.21
C PRO A 204 4.04 10.54 10.97
N GLU A 205 3.31 11.41 10.26
CA GLU A 205 2.33 12.34 10.84
C GLU A 205 1.23 11.61 11.63
N TYR A 206 0.65 10.53 11.06
CA TYR A 206 -0.38 9.77 11.74
C TYR A 206 0.16 8.92 12.90
N SER A 207 1.39 8.43 12.80
CA SER A 207 2.01 7.67 13.89
C SER A 207 2.24 8.55 15.11
N ASP A 208 2.68 9.80 14.92
CA ASP A 208 2.83 10.77 16.01
C ASP A 208 1.47 11.22 16.55
N ALA A 209 0.51 11.55 15.68
CA ALA A 209 -0.83 11.94 16.10
C ALA A 209 -1.51 10.84 16.96
N LEU A 210 -1.42 9.57 16.54
CA LEU A 210 -1.93 8.42 17.29
C LEU A 210 -1.23 8.29 18.65
N ASN A 211 0.10 8.37 18.67
CA ASN A 211 0.89 8.34 19.91
C ASN A 211 0.45 9.45 20.87
N GLN A 212 0.28 10.69 20.38
CA GLN A 212 -0.13 11.84 21.19
C GLN A 212 -1.56 11.74 21.75
N ILE A 213 -2.45 10.96 21.12
CA ILE A 213 -3.80 10.67 21.66
C ILE A 213 -3.85 9.38 22.50
N GLY A 214 -2.69 8.84 22.90
CA GLY A 214 -2.58 7.66 23.77
C GLY A 214 -2.78 6.32 23.04
N ILE A 215 -2.46 6.29 21.74
CA ILE A 215 -2.44 5.07 20.92
C ILE A 215 -1.00 4.89 20.42
N ASP A 216 -0.15 4.41 21.33
CA ASP A 216 1.30 4.26 21.13
C ASP A 216 1.71 2.91 20.52
N SER A 217 0.81 1.93 20.49
CA SER A 217 1.12 0.58 20.02
C SER A 217 0.05 0.00 19.12
N VAL A 218 0.47 -0.94 18.27
CA VAL A 218 -0.43 -1.74 17.43
C VAL A 218 -1.49 -2.45 18.29
N LYS A 219 -1.08 -2.96 19.46
CA LYS A 219 -1.98 -3.63 20.41
C LYS A 219 -3.05 -2.69 20.97
N GLU A 220 -2.67 -1.45 21.31
CA GLU A 220 -3.64 -0.46 21.77
C GLU A 220 -4.59 -0.03 20.65
N LEU A 221 -4.08 0.19 19.43
CA LEU A 221 -4.91 0.51 18.27
C LEU A 221 -5.93 -0.59 17.95
N ALA A 222 -5.54 -1.87 18.06
CA ALA A 222 -6.41 -3.01 17.79
C ALA A 222 -7.68 -3.06 18.68
N LYS A 223 -7.62 -2.44 19.87
CA LYS A 223 -8.73 -2.40 20.83
C LYS A 223 -9.67 -1.21 20.63
N ARG A 224 -9.32 -0.24 19.79
CA ARG A 224 -10.08 1.01 19.66
C ARG A 224 -11.34 0.86 18.81
N VAL A 225 -12.26 1.81 18.99
CA VAL A 225 -13.44 2.02 18.14
C VAL A 225 -13.11 3.09 17.10
N ALA A 226 -13.44 2.82 15.84
CA ALA A 226 -13.03 3.67 14.71
C ALA A 226 -13.57 5.10 14.79
N GLN A 227 -14.85 5.26 15.15
CA GLN A 227 -15.48 6.59 15.27
C GLN A 227 -14.82 7.40 16.39
N GLU A 228 -14.70 6.83 17.59
CA GLU A 228 -14.06 7.51 18.72
C GLU A 228 -12.59 7.86 18.45
N THR A 229 -11.88 7.00 17.72
CA THR A 229 -10.48 7.26 17.32
C THR A 229 -10.41 8.44 16.37
N LEU A 230 -11.29 8.50 15.37
CA LEU A 230 -11.38 9.63 14.45
C LEU A 230 -11.73 10.93 15.20
N ASP A 231 -12.70 10.88 16.10
CA ASP A 231 -13.11 12.05 16.89
C ASP A 231 -11.95 12.58 17.74
N LYS A 232 -11.13 11.69 18.32
CA LYS A 232 -9.90 12.06 19.04
C LYS A 232 -8.84 12.67 18.13
N ILE A 233 -8.64 12.15 16.91
CA ILE A 233 -7.71 12.73 15.93
C ILE A 233 -8.18 14.15 15.53
N VAL A 234 -9.48 14.35 15.32
CA VAL A 234 -10.05 15.67 15.00
C VAL A 234 -9.91 16.64 16.18
N ALA A 235 -10.16 16.19 17.40
CA ALA A 235 -9.97 17.01 18.60
C ALA A 235 -8.49 17.39 18.77
N PHE A 236 -7.58 16.45 18.52
CA PHE A 236 -6.14 16.68 18.56
C PHE A 236 -5.70 17.71 17.52
N ASP A 237 -6.13 17.59 16.26
CA ASP A 237 -5.83 18.55 15.20
C ASP A 237 -6.33 19.97 15.53
N LYS A 238 -7.53 20.09 16.11
CA LYS A 238 -8.03 21.38 16.60
C LYS A 238 -7.14 21.99 17.70
N SER A 239 -6.61 21.14 18.58
CA SER A 239 -5.74 21.58 19.70
C SER A 239 -4.31 21.87 19.26
N LYS A 240 -3.83 21.21 18.20
CA LYS A 240 -2.48 21.32 17.64
C LYS A 240 -2.58 21.34 16.11
N PRO A 241 -2.99 22.49 15.53
CA PRO A 241 -3.16 22.59 14.10
C PRO A 241 -1.82 22.37 13.38
N ASN A 242 -1.89 21.79 12.18
CA ASN A 242 -0.77 21.51 11.28
C ASN A 242 0.13 20.32 11.65
N VAL A 243 -0.21 19.52 12.68
CA VAL A 243 0.50 18.25 12.93
C VAL A 243 0.16 17.20 11.87
N ILE A 244 -1.09 17.17 11.41
CA ILE A 244 -1.53 16.31 10.32
C ILE A 244 -1.98 17.16 9.14
N ARG A 245 -1.49 16.85 7.93
CA ARG A 245 -1.85 17.62 6.74
C ARG A 245 -3.30 17.42 6.31
N LYS A 246 -3.87 16.26 6.65
CA LYS A 246 -5.22 15.87 6.27
C LYS A 246 -5.83 14.99 7.35
N ILE A 247 -7.08 15.28 7.71
CA ILE A 247 -7.86 14.39 8.58
C ILE A 247 -8.16 13.08 7.83
N PRO A 248 -7.87 11.91 8.44
CA PRO A 248 -8.19 10.63 7.83
C PRO A 248 -9.71 10.42 7.74
N LYS A 249 -10.17 9.67 6.76
CA LYS A 249 -11.57 9.24 6.67
C LYS A 249 -11.85 8.11 7.66
N LEU A 250 -13.11 7.97 8.07
CA LEU A 250 -13.55 6.89 8.96
C LEU A 250 -13.16 5.49 8.43
N GLU A 251 -13.29 5.27 7.11
CA GLU A 251 -12.92 4.00 6.48
C GLU A 251 -11.41 3.71 6.53
N GLU A 252 -10.57 4.74 6.52
CA GLU A 252 -9.11 4.59 6.72
C GLU A 252 -8.84 4.13 8.16
N VAL A 253 -9.46 4.77 9.15
CA VAL A 253 -9.31 4.39 10.56
C VAL A 253 -9.84 2.97 10.84
N LYS A 254 -10.99 2.59 10.27
CA LYS A 254 -11.50 1.21 10.33
C LYS A 254 -10.48 0.22 9.76
N THR A 255 -9.86 0.58 8.64
CA THR A 255 -8.84 -0.23 7.97
C THR A 255 -7.57 -0.35 8.82
N TRP A 256 -7.15 0.71 9.51
CA TRP A 256 -6.02 0.66 10.44
C TRP A 256 -6.28 -0.29 11.61
N ILE A 257 -7.44 -0.16 12.27
CA ILE A 257 -7.82 -1.03 13.40
C ILE A 257 -7.96 -2.49 12.95
N ALA A 258 -8.56 -2.74 11.78
CA ALA A 258 -8.70 -4.10 11.24
C ALA A 258 -7.35 -4.76 10.91
N GLN A 259 -6.36 -3.98 10.46
CA GLN A 259 -5.00 -4.46 10.29
C GLN A 259 -4.31 -4.73 11.63
N ALA A 260 -4.45 -3.81 12.59
CA ALA A 260 -3.88 -3.95 13.93
C ALA A 260 -4.37 -5.22 14.63
N LYS A 261 -5.64 -5.61 14.46
CA LYS A 261 -6.22 -6.85 15.01
C LYS A 261 -5.64 -8.15 14.42
N LYS A 262 -4.96 -8.08 13.27
CA LYS A 262 -4.36 -9.23 12.58
C LYS A 262 -2.86 -9.36 12.84
N MET A 263 -2.28 -8.41 13.56
CA MET A 263 -0.86 -8.35 13.91
C MET A 263 -0.59 -8.88 15.31
#